data_AF-A0A5C7PJL5-F1
#
_entry.id   AF-A0A5C7PJL5-F1
#
_cell.length_a   1.000
_cell.length_b   1.000
_cell.length_c   1.000
_cell.angle_alpha   90.00
_cell.angle_beta   90.00
_cell.angle_gamma   90.00
#
_symmetry.space_group_name_H-M   'P 1'
#
loop_
_entity.id
_entity.type
_entity.pdbx_description
1 polymer ?
#
loop_
_entity_poly.entity_id
_entity_poly.type
_entity_poly.pdbx_seq_one_letter_code
_entity_poly.pdbx_strand_id
1 'polypeptide(L)'
;MSWIVTLKIVDCASMSTLLPGTHISSALLDPPGYVVTDANGQAQIFDAYDLWEWVNLTISKSGNGGPCDASYHPGYTSKNFVINMSMDGTVQTVCLNKAPPAVCDPDAPTTSCFIVSAATGSTTSFEVTELRALRDRVRATSRLSAELIEAIYAEYERFSPPIAAELHEDAATRGVVLSFVVRPLFAWYRLAGTLALDLGNQSARLQEAQLAVAEACPPDALADAEMIVGFLEALRGSAPLPAGLPPLLRELAPRIAELRFAPWAILDPLIRTWRAASEGRDVTSEVADWLAAAPLERMPEPSDPAVLRTELGIIAGFLAFAPDRRHTLGDRLRAAWPNSKRELVRAGLTCQTESL
;
A
#
# COMPACT_ATOMS: atom_id res chain seq x y z
N MET A 1 12.37 20.47 25.30
CA MET A 1 12.11 19.71 26.51
C MET A 1 11.36 18.44 26.10
N SER A 2 11.73 17.28 26.61
CA SER A 2 10.90 16.07 26.44
C SER A 2 9.51 16.31 27.03
N TRP A 3 8.46 15.94 26.30
CA TRP A 3 7.08 16.14 26.73
C TRP A 3 6.31 14.81 26.69
N ILE A 4 5.29 14.72 27.55
CA ILE A 4 4.50 13.51 27.78
C ILE A 4 3.03 13.81 27.63
N VAL A 5 2.32 13.07 26.78
CA VAL A 5 0.87 13.11 26.68
C VAL A 5 0.31 11.74 27.07
N THR A 6 -0.67 11.72 27.96
CA THR A 6 -1.42 10.49 28.25
C THR A 6 -2.65 10.43 27.36
N LEU A 7 -2.76 9.38 26.56
CA LEU A 7 -3.99 9.10 25.81
C LEU A 7 -4.91 8.20 26.62
N LYS A 8 -6.19 8.55 26.67
CA LYS A 8 -7.27 7.70 27.19
C LYS A 8 -8.20 7.31 26.05
N ILE A 9 -8.22 6.03 25.71
CA ILE A 9 -8.99 5.52 24.58
C ILE A 9 -10.32 4.93 25.06
N VAL A 10 -11.42 5.40 24.45
CA VAL A 10 -12.79 5.04 24.83
C VAL A 10 -13.67 4.72 23.62
N ASP A 11 -14.81 4.09 23.86
CA ASP A 11 -15.85 3.90 22.83
C ASP A 11 -16.60 5.23 22.59
N CYS A 12 -16.73 5.69 21.34
CA CYS A 12 -17.49 6.91 21.04
C CYS A 12 -18.98 6.80 21.40
N ALA A 13 -19.55 5.60 21.44
CA ALA A 13 -20.93 5.37 21.87
C ALA A 13 -21.08 5.32 23.40
N SER A 14 -19.97 5.15 24.13
CA SER A 14 -19.96 5.10 25.59
C SER A 14 -18.59 5.54 26.12
N MET A 15 -18.49 6.82 26.49
CA MET A 15 -17.25 7.42 27.02
C MET A 15 -16.78 6.80 28.34
N SER A 16 -17.62 6.02 29.02
CA SER A 16 -17.26 5.22 30.20
C SER A 16 -16.67 3.85 29.85
N THR A 17 -16.83 3.38 28.61
CA THR A 17 -16.26 2.13 28.11
C THR A 17 -14.81 2.36 27.70
N LEU A 18 -13.90 1.90 28.55
CA LEU A 18 -12.45 1.98 28.33
C LEU A 18 -12.01 0.90 27.34
N LEU A 19 -11.05 1.22 26.48
CA LEU A 19 -10.55 0.32 25.45
C LEU A 19 -9.11 -0.12 25.77
N PRO A 20 -8.92 -1.11 26.66
CA PRO A 20 -7.60 -1.68 26.95
C PRO A 20 -7.07 -2.46 25.75
N GLY A 21 -5.75 -2.59 25.60
CA GLY A 21 -5.17 -3.32 24.47
C GLY A 21 -5.30 -2.61 23.11
N THR A 22 -5.54 -1.29 23.10
CA THR A 22 -5.56 -0.49 21.88
C THR A 22 -4.12 -0.20 21.46
N HIS A 23 -3.80 -0.44 20.20
CA HIS A 23 -2.50 -0.14 19.61
C HIS A 23 -2.45 1.32 19.15
N ILE A 24 -1.42 2.03 19.59
CA ILE A 24 -1.12 3.41 19.20
C ILE A 24 0.25 3.38 18.55
N SER A 25 0.32 3.61 17.24
CA SER A 25 1.56 3.59 16.49
C SER A 25 1.86 4.94 15.87
N SER A 26 3.12 5.32 15.88
CA SER A 26 3.66 6.39 15.04
C SER A 26 5.13 6.11 14.81
N ALA A 27 5.61 6.49 13.63
CA ALA A 27 7.02 6.36 13.28
C ALA A 27 7.93 7.21 14.18
N LEU A 28 7.36 8.21 14.86
CA LEU A 28 8.08 9.16 15.71
C LEU A 28 8.06 8.82 17.21
N LEU A 29 7.47 7.67 17.61
CA LEU A 29 7.49 7.25 19.02
C LEU A 29 8.90 6.81 19.44
N ASP A 30 9.26 7.00 20.71
CA ASP A 30 10.47 6.43 21.31
C ASP A 30 10.13 5.48 22.48
N PRO A 31 10.50 4.18 22.41
CA PRO A 31 11.11 3.52 21.26
C PRO A 31 10.18 3.46 20.03
N PRO A 32 10.73 3.45 18.81
CA PRO A 32 9.94 3.41 17.58
C PRO A 32 9.13 2.12 17.50
N GLY A 33 7.85 2.26 17.16
CA GLY A 33 6.93 1.14 17.03
C GLY A 33 5.51 1.50 17.45
N TYR A 34 5.08 0.95 18.58
CA TYR A 34 3.72 1.09 19.07
C TYR A 34 3.65 1.01 20.61
N VAL A 35 2.70 1.74 21.18
CA VAL A 35 2.31 1.65 22.59
C VAL A 35 0.93 1.01 22.67
N VAL A 36 0.70 0.20 23.70
CA VAL A 36 -0.58 -0.45 23.94
C VAL A 36 -1.23 0.13 25.18
N THR A 37 -2.53 0.39 25.11
CA THR A 37 -3.25 0.87 26.29
C THR A 37 -3.35 -0.19 27.38
N ASP A 38 -3.19 0.24 28.63
CA ASP A 38 -3.32 -0.58 29.83
C ASP A 38 -4.77 -0.98 30.13
N ALA A 39 -5.00 -1.63 31.26
CA ALA A 39 -6.33 -2.04 31.72
C ALA A 39 -7.32 -0.87 31.91
N ASN A 40 -6.82 0.37 32.06
CA ASN A 40 -7.63 1.58 32.17
C ASN A 40 -7.87 2.25 30.80
N GLY A 41 -7.47 1.60 29.70
CA GLY A 41 -7.54 2.17 28.36
C GLY A 41 -6.60 3.36 28.19
N GLN A 42 -5.53 3.45 28.99
CA GLN A 42 -4.58 4.55 28.96
C GLN A 42 -3.21 4.13 28.43
N ALA A 43 -2.56 5.03 27.71
CA ALA A 43 -1.20 4.87 27.24
C ALA A 43 -0.46 6.20 27.38
N GLN A 44 0.78 6.16 27.86
CA GLN A 44 1.65 7.31 27.88
C GLN A 44 2.44 7.38 26.57
N ILE A 45 2.42 8.54 25.94
CA ILE A 45 3.17 8.83 24.73
C ILE A 45 4.28 9.79 25.12
N PHE A 46 5.52 9.33 24.91
CA PHE A 46 6.75 10.04 25.24
C PHE A 46 7.43 10.48 23.94
N ASP A 47 7.70 11.78 23.81
CA ASP A 47 8.63 12.28 22.79
C ASP A 47 9.96 12.62 23.47
N ALA A 48 10.98 11.81 23.16
CA ALA A 48 12.32 11.90 23.72
C ALA A 48 13.18 12.96 23.05
N TYR A 49 12.87 13.32 21.80
CA TYR A 49 13.84 13.98 20.91
C TYR A 49 13.65 15.49 20.83
N ASP A 50 12.53 16.06 21.29
CA ASP A 50 12.29 17.52 21.27
C ASP A 50 12.43 18.14 19.87
N LEU A 51 12.37 17.31 18.83
CA LEU A 51 12.52 17.71 17.44
C LEU A 51 11.17 18.07 16.81
N TRP A 52 10.06 17.63 17.42
CA TRP A 52 8.74 17.69 16.82
C TRP A 52 7.78 18.50 17.70
N GLU A 53 7.23 19.57 17.14
CA GLU A 53 6.17 20.34 17.79
C GLU A 53 4.85 19.56 17.85
N TRP A 54 4.69 18.57 16.98
CA TRP A 54 3.51 17.70 16.89
C TRP A 54 3.86 16.31 16.36
N VAL A 55 3.07 15.31 16.76
CA VAL A 55 3.20 13.90 16.33
C VAL A 55 1.83 13.39 15.90
N ASN A 56 1.75 12.78 14.72
CA ASN A 56 0.55 12.10 14.25
C ASN A 56 0.56 10.63 14.68
N LEU A 57 -0.48 10.20 15.37
CA LEU A 57 -0.64 8.86 15.91
C LEU A 57 -1.75 8.13 15.17
N THR A 58 -1.51 6.89 14.80
CA THR A 58 -2.55 5.97 14.32
C THR A 58 -2.98 5.07 15.48
N ILE A 59 -4.26 5.18 15.85
CA ILE A 59 -4.85 4.46 16.97
C ILE A 59 -5.79 3.40 16.42
N SER A 60 -5.58 2.14 16.78
CA SER A 60 -6.33 0.99 16.27
C SER A 60 -6.61 -0.03 17.37
N LYS A 61 -7.79 -0.65 17.33
CA LYS A 61 -8.13 -1.77 18.22
C LYS A 61 -8.81 -2.85 17.40
N SER A 62 -8.12 -3.97 17.24
CA SER A 62 -8.63 -5.08 16.47
C SER A 62 -9.82 -5.75 17.15
N GLY A 63 -10.64 -6.37 16.31
CA GLY A 63 -11.69 -7.28 16.73
C GLY A 63 -11.16 -8.63 17.21
N ASN A 64 -12.07 -9.41 17.78
CA ASN A 64 -11.84 -10.79 18.22
C ASN A 64 -12.90 -11.71 17.59
N GLY A 65 -12.49 -12.95 17.29
CA GLY A 65 -13.37 -13.94 16.63
C GLY A 65 -13.74 -13.54 15.21
N GLY A 66 -14.29 -14.48 14.45
CA GLY A 66 -14.84 -14.21 13.13
C GLY A 66 -16.32 -13.84 13.14
N PRO A 67 -16.84 -13.22 12.05
CA PRO A 67 -18.23 -12.74 11.99
C PRO A 67 -19.28 -13.84 12.12
N CYS A 68 -18.87 -15.11 12.00
CA CYS A 68 -19.70 -16.28 12.25
C CYS A 68 -19.56 -16.83 13.69
N ASP A 69 -18.64 -16.32 14.50
CA ASP A 69 -18.42 -16.78 15.86
C ASP A 69 -19.36 -16.08 16.83
N ALA A 70 -19.84 -16.84 17.83
CA ALA A 70 -20.63 -16.27 18.93
C ALA A 70 -19.87 -15.21 19.75
N SER A 71 -18.53 -15.17 19.64
CA SER A 71 -17.66 -14.20 20.30
C SER A 71 -17.22 -13.04 19.41
N TYR A 72 -17.82 -12.90 18.21
CA TYR A 72 -17.44 -11.86 17.26
C TYR A 72 -17.53 -10.45 17.84
N HIS A 73 -16.40 -9.76 17.79
CA HIS A 73 -16.33 -8.32 17.96
C HIS A 73 -15.60 -7.74 16.75
N PRO A 74 -16.21 -6.83 15.96
CA PRO A 74 -15.59 -6.28 14.74
C PRO A 74 -14.35 -5.41 15.03
N GLY A 75 -14.12 -5.08 16.30
CA GLY A 75 -13.09 -4.14 16.72
C GLY A 75 -13.57 -2.72 16.54
N TYR A 76 -12.64 -1.82 16.28
CA TYR A 76 -12.87 -0.39 16.17
C TYR A 76 -12.22 0.16 14.90
N THR A 77 -12.88 1.15 14.28
CA THR A 77 -12.32 1.87 13.14
C THR A 77 -11.09 2.66 13.59
N SER A 78 -9.95 2.42 12.93
CA SER A 78 -8.71 3.13 13.20
C SER A 78 -8.89 4.63 13.02
N LYS A 79 -8.18 5.41 13.84
CA LYS A 79 -8.28 6.86 13.85
C LYS A 79 -6.90 7.49 13.94
N ASN A 80 -6.67 8.52 13.13
CA ASN A 80 -5.50 9.37 13.28
C ASN A 80 -5.78 10.47 14.31
N PHE A 81 -4.80 10.72 15.18
CA PHE A 81 -4.89 11.72 16.23
C PHE A 81 -3.55 12.44 16.37
N VAL A 82 -3.58 13.76 16.37
CA VAL A 82 -2.38 14.58 16.48
C VAL A 82 -2.23 15.05 17.92
N ILE A 83 -1.08 14.77 18.51
CA ILE A 83 -0.61 15.35 19.78
C ILE A 83 0.41 16.44 19.49
N ASN A 84 0.55 17.41 20.39
CA ASN A 84 1.54 18.48 20.25
C ASN A 84 2.13 18.88 21.60
N MET A 85 3.24 19.61 21.57
CA MET A 85 3.99 20.01 22.77
C MET A 85 3.14 20.86 23.75
N SER A 86 2.12 21.59 23.27
CA SER A 86 1.23 22.36 24.16
C SER A 86 0.34 21.48 25.04
N MET A 87 0.26 20.19 24.74
CA MET A 87 -0.49 19.18 25.51
C MET A 87 0.37 18.48 26.57
N ASP A 88 1.60 18.91 26.80
CA ASP A 88 2.49 18.30 27.80
C ASP A 88 1.84 18.19 29.19
N GLY A 89 1.97 17.01 29.81
CA GLY A 89 1.40 16.68 31.11
C GLY A 89 -0.12 16.49 31.13
N THR A 90 -0.80 16.53 29.97
CA THR A 90 -2.26 16.41 29.90
C THR A 90 -2.74 15.00 29.57
N VAL A 91 -4.02 14.74 29.88
CA VAL A 91 -4.73 13.52 29.45
C VAL A 91 -5.67 13.87 28.30
N GLN A 92 -5.40 13.35 27.11
CA GLN A 92 -6.23 13.52 25.93
C GLN A 92 -7.15 12.31 25.76
N THR A 93 -8.46 12.54 25.70
CA THR A 93 -9.43 11.46 25.48
C THR A 93 -9.69 11.32 23.99
N VAL A 94 -9.41 10.13 23.45
CA VAL A 94 -9.69 9.81 22.05
C VAL A 94 -10.73 8.72 22.00
N CYS A 95 -11.88 9.02 21.40
CA CYS A 95 -12.89 7.99 21.17
C CYS A 95 -12.67 7.30 19.82
N LEU A 96 -12.92 5.98 19.78
CA LEU A 96 -12.99 5.17 18.57
C LEU A 96 -14.43 4.71 18.32
N ASN A 97 -14.83 4.70 17.05
CA ASN A 97 -16.11 4.14 16.64
C ASN A 97 -15.97 2.63 16.47
N LYS A 98 -16.96 1.85 16.91
CA LYS A 98 -17.00 0.42 16.58
C LYS A 98 -16.95 0.26 15.07
N ALA A 99 -16.10 -0.66 14.62
CA ALA A 99 -16.08 -1.02 13.21
C ALA A 99 -17.45 -1.59 12.83
N PRO A 100 -17.96 -1.32 11.61
CA PRO A 100 -19.18 -1.94 11.16
C PRO A 100 -19.04 -3.46 11.27
N PRO A 101 -20.07 -4.18 11.73
CA PRO A 101 -20.04 -5.63 11.73
C PRO A 101 -19.74 -6.12 10.31
N ALA A 102 -18.81 -7.05 10.17
CA ALA A 102 -18.57 -7.69 8.88
C ALA A 102 -19.85 -8.48 8.58
N VAL A 103 -20.54 -8.08 7.52
CA VAL A 103 -21.77 -8.75 7.10
C VAL A 103 -21.35 -10.05 6.42
N CYS A 104 -21.56 -11.17 7.11
CA CYS A 104 -21.68 -12.47 6.43
C CYS A 104 -23.07 -12.54 5.81
N ASP A 105 -23.22 -11.94 4.63
CA ASP A 105 -24.33 -12.31 3.76
C ASP A 105 -23.82 -13.48 2.90
N PRO A 106 -24.32 -14.71 3.13
CA PRO A 106 -23.92 -15.87 2.33
C PRO A 106 -24.30 -15.75 0.86
N ASP A 107 -25.17 -14.80 0.50
CA ASP A 107 -25.61 -14.51 -0.87
C ASP A 107 -25.10 -13.16 -1.40
N ALA A 108 -24.29 -12.40 -0.64
CA ALA A 108 -23.68 -11.18 -1.15
C ALA A 108 -22.59 -11.52 -2.18
N PRO A 109 -22.50 -10.78 -3.30
CA PRO A 109 -21.37 -10.89 -4.21
C PRO A 109 -20.11 -10.42 -3.47
N THR A 110 -19.34 -11.38 -2.94
CA THR A 110 -17.89 -11.41 -2.58
C THR A 110 -17.16 -10.06 -2.46
N THR A 111 -17.70 -9.10 -1.72
CA THR A 111 -17.12 -7.73 -1.61
C THR A 111 -16.21 -7.57 -0.39
N SER A 112 -15.87 -8.67 0.29
CA SER A 112 -14.99 -8.72 1.47
C SER A 112 -13.76 -9.62 1.28
N CYS A 113 -13.33 -9.92 0.04
CA CYS A 113 -12.26 -10.89 -0.23
C CYS A 113 -10.86 -10.29 -0.50
N PHE A 114 -10.63 -9.01 -0.21
CA PHE A 114 -9.33 -8.37 -0.45
C PHE A 114 -8.39 -8.47 0.74
N ILE A 115 -7.12 -8.85 0.50
CA ILE A 115 -6.07 -8.97 1.53
C ILE A 115 -5.95 -7.67 2.33
N VAL A 116 -6.03 -6.50 1.69
CA VAL A 116 -5.94 -5.20 2.38
C VAL A 116 -7.09 -4.97 3.37
N SER A 117 -8.32 -5.35 3.00
CA SER A 117 -9.48 -5.25 3.90
C SER A 117 -9.36 -6.22 5.08
N ALA A 118 -8.89 -7.44 4.82
CA ALA A 118 -8.66 -8.45 5.85
C ALA A 118 -7.53 -8.05 6.81
N ALA A 119 -6.40 -7.59 6.27
CA ALA A 119 -5.23 -7.12 7.02
C ALA A 119 -5.55 -5.91 7.91
N THR A 120 -6.33 -4.96 7.40
CA THR A 120 -6.75 -3.78 8.18
C THR A 120 -7.94 -4.04 9.09
N GLY A 121 -8.63 -5.18 8.93
CA GLY A 121 -9.86 -5.53 9.63
C GLY A 121 -11.05 -4.65 9.26
N SER A 122 -10.96 -3.86 8.19
CA SER A 122 -12.03 -2.96 7.76
C SER A 122 -12.02 -2.72 6.25
N THR A 123 -13.21 -2.77 5.64
CA THR A 123 -13.42 -2.40 4.23
C THR A 123 -13.45 -0.89 3.98
N THR A 124 -13.32 -0.10 5.05
CA THR A 124 -13.31 1.38 5.04
C THR A 124 -12.12 1.95 5.80
N SER A 125 -11.07 1.14 6.01
CA SER A 125 -9.80 1.66 6.51
C SER A 125 -9.24 2.75 5.59
N PHE A 126 -8.31 3.53 6.13
CA PHE A 126 -7.66 4.60 5.37
C PHE A 126 -6.96 4.03 4.14
N GLU A 127 -6.20 2.94 4.30
CA GLU A 127 -5.49 2.26 3.23
C GLU A 127 -6.45 1.78 2.13
N VAL A 128 -7.58 1.16 2.50
CA VAL A 128 -8.58 0.69 1.52
C VAL A 128 -9.20 1.86 0.75
N THR A 129 -9.54 2.94 1.45
CA THR A 129 -10.20 4.10 0.85
C THR A 129 -9.26 4.82 -0.13
N GLU A 130 -8.02 5.04 0.27
CA GLU A 130 -7.02 5.71 -0.55
C GLU A 130 -6.60 4.87 -1.77
N LEU A 131 -6.42 3.55 -1.60
CA LEU A 131 -6.12 2.67 -2.74
C LEU A 131 -7.27 2.62 -3.75
N ARG A 132 -8.52 2.61 -3.29
CA ARG A 132 -9.70 2.72 -4.18
C ARG A 132 -9.72 4.05 -4.91
N ALA A 133 -9.49 5.15 -4.19
CA ALA A 133 -9.46 6.48 -4.79
C ALA A 133 -8.35 6.60 -5.85
N LEU A 134 -7.15 6.08 -5.57
CA LEU A 134 -6.05 6.04 -6.55
C LEU A 134 -6.42 5.20 -7.77
N ARG A 135 -6.94 3.98 -7.57
CA ARG A 135 -7.41 3.12 -8.66
C ARG A 135 -8.42 3.86 -9.53
N ASP A 136 -9.42 4.48 -8.93
CA ASP A 136 -10.50 5.14 -9.67
C ASP A 136 -9.99 6.35 -10.46
N ARG A 137 -9.05 7.13 -9.89
CA ARG A 137 -8.35 8.19 -10.62
C ARG A 137 -7.57 7.65 -11.83
N VAL A 138 -6.80 6.58 -11.65
CA VAL A 138 -6.01 5.99 -12.75
C VAL A 138 -6.93 5.42 -13.84
N ARG A 139 -8.00 4.70 -13.48
CA ARG A 139 -9.00 4.18 -14.43
C ARG A 139 -9.72 5.27 -15.20
N ALA A 140 -10.06 6.38 -14.53
CA ALA A 140 -10.75 7.50 -15.17
C ALA A 140 -9.85 8.27 -16.15
N THR A 141 -8.52 8.13 -16.05
CA THR A 141 -7.58 8.92 -16.84
C THR A 141 -7.33 8.31 -18.23
N SER A 142 -7.31 6.97 -18.37
CA SER A 142 -7.00 6.29 -19.64
C SER A 142 -7.77 4.97 -19.75
N ARG A 143 -8.20 4.63 -20.97
CA ARG A 143 -8.80 3.31 -21.22
C ARG A 143 -7.77 2.18 -21.09
N LEU A 144 -6.56 2.38 -21.59
CA LEU A 144 -5.47 1.41 -21.44
C LEU A 144 -5.09 1.18 -19.96
N SER A 145 -5.06 2.22 -19.14
CA SER A 145 -4.82 2.06 -17.70
C SER A 145 -5.99 1.35 -17.01
N ALA A 146 -7.23 1.61 -17.42
CA ALA A 146 -8.40 0.89 -16.93
C ALA A 146 -8.34 -0.61 -17.26
N GLU A 147 -8.02 -0.96 -18.51
CA GLU A 147 -7.86 -2.36 -18.95
C GLU A 147 -6.74 -3.08 -18.18
N LEU A 148 -5.61 -2.41 -17.95
CA LEU A 148 -4.53 -2.96 -17.13
C LEU A 148 -4.98 -3.21 -15.68
N ILE A 149 -5.73 -2.29 -15.09
CA ILE A 149 -6.28 -2.45 -13.73
C ILE A 149 -7.25 -3.63 -13.68
N GLU A 150 -8.15 -3.78 -14.65
CA GLU A 150 -9.04 -4.95 -14.72
C GLU A 150 -8.25 -6.27 -14.81
N ALA A 151 -7.20 -6.30 -15.63
CA ALA A 151 -6.36 -7.49 -15.77
C ALA A 151 -5.63 -7.84 -14.45
N ILE A 152 -5.16 -6.84 -13.70
CA ILE A 152 -4.56 -7.02 -12.38
C ILE A 152 -5.59 -7.56 -11.39
N TYR A 153 -6.79 -6.98 -11.34
CA TYR A 153 -7.84 -7.41 -10.43
C TYR A 153 -8.32 -8.84 -10.72
N ALA A 154 -8.46 -9.20 -12.00
CA ALA A 154 -8.82 -10.55 -12.41
C ALA A 154 -7.79 -11.62 -11.98
N GLU A 155 -6.52 -11.24 -11.84
CA GLU A 155 -5.50 -12.12 -11.24
C GLU A 155 -5.56 -12.10 -9.72
N TYR A 156 -5.68 -10.91 -9.13
CA TYR A 156 -5.74 -10.71 -7.69
C TYR A 156 -6.89 -11.49 -7.04
N GLU A 157 -8.06 -11.50 -7.66
CA GLU A 157 -9.24 -12.23 -7.20
C GLU A 157 -9.05 -13.75 -7.16
N ARG A 158 -8.06 -14.32 -7.88
CA ARG A 158 -7.80 -15.78 -7.87
C ARG A 158 -7.12 -16.26 -6.60
N PHE A 159 -6.40 -15.39 -5.91
CA PHE A 159 -5.60 -15.75 -4.74
C PHE A 159 -5.93 -14.92 -3.49
N SER A 160 -6.54 -13.75 -3.66
CA SER A 160 -6.89 -12.88 -2.54
C SER A 160 -7.93 -13.50 -1.58
N PRO A 161 -9.04 -14.12 -2.03
CA PRO A 161 -10.04 -14.69 -1.12
C PRO A 161 -9.52 -15.73 -0.11
N PRO A 162 -8.76 -16.78 -0.51
CA PRO A 162 -8.26 -17.76 0.46
C PRO A 162 -7.26 -17.14 1.46
N ILE A 163 -6.38 -16.23 1.02
CA ILE A 163 -5.46 -15.53 1.91
C ILE A 163 -6.24 -14.63 2.88
N ALA A 164 -7.24 -13.89 2.39
CA ALA A 164 -8.07 -13.03 3.22
C ALA A 164 -8.82 -13.82 4.30
N ALA A 165 -9.27 -15.04 3.99
CA ALA A 165 -9.91 -15.94 4.96
C ALA A 165 -8.93 -16.38 6.06
N GLU A 166 -7.70 -16.76 5.72
CA GLU A 166 -6.68 -17.12 6.71
C GLU A 166 -6.31 -15.95 7.64
N LEU A 167 -6.16 -14.74 7.08
CA LEU A 167 -5.88 -13.54 7.88
C LEU A 167 -7.02 -13.17 8.82
N HIS A 168 -8.22 -13.64 8.51
CA HIS A 168 -9.38 -13.39 9.32
C HIS A 168 -9.38 -14.25 10.60
N GLU A 169 -8.83 -15.47 10.51
CA GLU A 169 -8.74 -16.43 11.61
C GLU A 169 -7.56 -16.16 12.55
N ASP A 170 -6.49 -15.51 12.07
CA ASP A 170 -5.26 -15.28 12.84
C ASP A 170 -4.91 -13.79 12.95
N ALA A 171 -5.16 -13.21 14.13
CA ALA A 171 -4.86 -11.81 14.44
C ALA A 171 -3.37 -11.47 14.40
N ALA A 172 -2.48 -12.41 14.72
CA ALA A 172 -1.04 -12.19 14.67
C ALA A 172 -0.58 -12.17 13.20
N THR A 173 -1.00 -13.14 12.40
CA THR A 173 -0.71 -13.17 10.96
C THR A 173 -1.31 -11.95 10.24
N ARG A 174 -2.50 -11.50 10.64
CA ARG A 174 -3.09 -10.24 10.17
C ARG A 174 -2.20 -9.04 10.42
N GLY A 175 -1.68 -8.90 11.65
CA GLY A 175 -0.77 -7.81 12.02
C GLY A 175 0.55 -7.83 11.24
N VAL A 176 1.07 -9.04 10.99
CA VAL A 176 2.26 -9.25 10.14
C VAL A 176 1.97 -8.83 8.70
N VAL A 177 0.89 -9.30 8.07
CA VAL A 177 0.57 -8.92 6.69
C VAL A 177 0.28 -7.43 6.56
N LEU A 178 -0.40 -6.83 7.55
CA LEU A 178 -0.62 -5.39 7.58
C LEU A 178 0.71 -4.62 7.55
N SER A 179 1.66 -5.02 8.39
CA SER A 179 2.91 -4.29 8.60
C SER A 179 3.98 -4.59 7.54
N PHE A 180 4.06 -5.82 7.05
CA PHE A 180 5.12 -6.27 6.13
C PHE A 180 4.73 -6.22 4.64
N VAL A 181 3.43 -6.16 4.34
CA VAL A 181 2.92 -6.22 2.96
C VAL A 181 2.05 -4.99 2.65
N VAL A 182 0.96 -4.81 3.40
CA VAL A 182 -0.06 -3.80 3.05
C VAL A 182 0.46 -2.37 3.20
N ARG A 183 1.08 -2.03 4.33
CA ARG A 183 1.63 -0.69 4.56
C ARG A 183 2.78 -0.33 3.61
N PRO A 184 3.77 -1.21 3.36
CA PRO A 184 4.77 -1.00 2.32
C PRO A 184 4.22 -0.78 0.91
N LEU A 185 3.23 -1.58 0.49
CA LEU A 185 2.56 -1.40 -0.80
C LEU A 185 1.78 -0.10 -0.86
N PHE A 186 1.05 0.21 0.21
CA PHE A 186 0.27 1.43 0.30
C PHE A 186 1.14 2.68 0.17
N ALA A 187 2.27 2.74 0.89
CA ALA A 187 3.21 3.84 0.81
C ALA A 187 3.77 4.01 -0.62
N TRP A 188 4.15 2.89 -1.26
CA TRP A 188 4.63 2.91 -2.64
C TRP A 188 3.61 3.49 -3.61
N TYR A 189 2.38 2.99 -3.58
CA TYR A 189 1.33 3.47 -4.48
C TYR A 189 0.94 4.91 -4.22
N ARG A 190 0.97 5.35 -2.95
CA ARG A 190 0.75 6.76 -2.61
C ARG A 190 1.81 7.66 -3.26
N LEU A 191 3.08 7.30 -3.14
CA LEU A 191 4.18 8.02 -3.80
C LEU A 191 4.03 8.01 -5.32
N ALA A 192 3.75 6.85 -5.91
CA ALA A 192 3.55 6.73 -7.36
C ALA A 192 2.38 7.59 -7.85
N GLY A 193 1.27 7.62 -7.10
CA GLY A 193 0.14 8.51 -7.37
C GLY A 193 0.53 9.98 -7.30
N THR A 194 1.26 10.40 -6.26
CA THR A 194 1.73 11.78 -6.12
C THR A 194 2.64 12.19 -7.27
N LEU A 195 3.61 11.35 -7.66
CA LEU A 195 4.52 11.64 -8.76
C LEU A 195 3.82 11.67 -10.13
N ALA A 196 2.93 10.71 -10.39
CA ALA A 196 2.38 10.49 -11.73
C ALA A 196 1.10 11.30 -12.01
N LEU A 197 0.33 11.64 -10.97
CA LEU A 197 -0.98 12.32 -11.11
C LEU A 197 -0.98 13.75 -10.55
N ASP A 198 -0.17 14.04 -9.54
CA ASP A 198 -0.20 15.33 -8.82
C ASP A 198 0.96 16.24 -9.26
N LEU A 199 1.11 16.45 -10.57
CA LEU A 199 2.19 17.23 -11.23
C LEU A 199 2.27 18.73 -10.84
N GLY A 200 1.51 19.18 -9.84
CA GLY A 200 1.58 20.54 -9.31
C GLY A 200 2.73 20.73 -8.31
N ASN A 201 3.07 21.99 -8.01
CA ASN A 201 4.14 22.37 -7.07
C ASN A 201 3.76 22.02 -5.61
N GLN A 202 3.72 20.72 -5.29
CA GLN A 202 3.32 20.17 -3.99
C GLN A 202 4.50 19.44 -3.33
N SER A 203 5.64 20.14 -3.22
CA SER A 203 6.86 19.62 -2.59
C SER A 203 6.61 18.99 -1.22
N ALA A 204 5.72 19.58 -0.42
CA ALA A 204 5.34 19.04 0.89
C ALA A 204 4.66 17.66 0.80
N ARG A 205 3.73 17.44 -0.14
CA ARG A 205 3.07 16.13 -0.29
C ARG A 205 4.02 15.09 -0.86
N LEU A 206 4.91 15.49 -1.77
CA LEU A 206 5.94 14.61 -2.29
C LEU A 206 6.90 14.18 -1.17
N GLN A 207 7.35 15.12 -0.35
CA GLN A 207 8.22 14.82 0.80
C GLN A 207 7.53 13.92 1.82
N GLU A 208 6.25 14.16 2.12
CA GLU A 208 5.44 13.28 2.98
C GLU A 208 5.33 11.86 2.40
N ALA A 209 5.09 11.73 1.09
CA ALA A 209 4.99 10.43 0.44
C ALA A 209 6.33 9.68 0.38
N GLN A 210 7.44 10.38 0.17
CA GLN A 210 8.79 9.81 0.22
C GLN A 210 9.13 9.32 1.63
N LEU A 211 8.85 10.13 2.65
CA LEU A 211 9.04 9.74 4.05
C LEU A 211 8.19 8.52 4.40
N ALA A 212 6.93 8.50 3.96
CA ALA A 212 6.04 7.36 4.19
C ALA A 212 6.58 6.05 3.60
N VAL A 213 7.32 6.08 2.48
CA VAL A 213 7.98 4.89 1.91
C VAL A 213 9.16 4.44 2.79
N ALA A 214 9.98 5.38 3.25
CA ALA A 214 11.12 5.08 4.13
C ALA A 214 10.67 4.47 5.48
N GLU A 215 9.53 4.92 6.00
CA GLU A 215 8.97 4.48 7.28
C GLU A 215 7.95 3.33 7.15
N ALA A 216 7.66 2.87 5.93
CA ALA A 216 6.60 1.88 5.72
C ALA A 216 6.94 0.49 6.27
N CYS A 217 8.23 0.17 6.33
CA CYS A 217 8.75 -1.10 6.82
C CYS A 217 9.00 -1.03 8.34
N PRO A 218 8.66 -2.07 9.12
CA PRO A 218 8.91 -2.09 10.56
C PRO A 218 10.40 -1.91 10.89
N PRO A 219 10.79 -0.95 11.76
CA PRO A 219 12.19 -0.68 12.09
C PRO A 219 12.93 -1.89 12.66
N ASP A 220 12.24 -2.71 13.45
CA ASP A 220 12.75 -3.94 14.05
C ASP A 220 13.01 -5.05 13.02
N ALA A 221 12.39 -4.97 11.84
CA ALA A 221 12.57 -5.92 10.74
C ALA A 221 13.56 -5.45 9.67
N LEU A 222 14.10 -4.22 9.76
CA LEU A 222 15.04 -3.71 8.75
C LEU A 222 16.36 -4.49 8.73
N ALA A 223 16.77 -5.08 9.86
CA ALA A 223 17.93 -5.97 9.92
C ALA A 223 17.76 -7.22 9.04
N ASP A 224 16.52 -7.62 8.77
CA ASP A 224 16.13 -8.78 7.96
C ASP A 224 15.69 -8.38 6.54
N ALA A 225 15.83 -7.12 6.13
CA ALA A 225 15.30 -6.61 4.86
C ALA A 225 15.80 -7.39 3.65
N GLU A 226 17.09 -7.74 3.59
CA GLU A 226 17.66 -8.56 2.50
C GLU A 226 17.07 -9.97 2.45
N MET A 227 16.81 -10.58 3.61
CA MET A 227 16.14 -11.88 3.66
C MET A 227 14.70 -11.77 3.14
N ILE A 228 13.96 -10.74 3.55
CA ILE A 228 12.58 -10.49 3.11
C ILE A 228 12.56 -10.25 1.60
N VAL A 229 13.45 -9.40 1.08
CA VAL A 229 13.61 -9.16 -0.36
C VAL A 229 13.91 -10.46 -1.10
N GLY A 230 14.83 -11.29 -0.58
CA GLY A 230 15.15 -12.60 -1.16
C GLY A 230 13.94 -13.53 -1.23
N PHE A 231 13.08 -13.55 -0.21
CA PHE A 231 11.82 -14.31 -0.25
C PHE A 231 10.87 -13.78 -1.33
N LEU A 232 10.70 -12.47 -1.42
CA LEU A 232 9.81 -11.85 -2.41
C LEU A 232 10.31 -12.07 -3.85
N GLU A 233 11.62 -12.00 -4.08
CA GLU A 233 12.23 -12.30 -5.39
C GLU A 233 12.12 -13.78 -5.77
N ALA A 234 12.13 -14.68 -4.78
CA ALA A 234 11.85 -16.09 -5.02
C ALA A 234 10.38 -16.33 -5.40
N LEU A 235 9.43 -15.63 -4.74
CA LEU A 235 8.01 -15.68 -5.12
C LEU A 235 7.75 -15.14 -6.52
N ARG A 236 8.56 -14.19 -7.00
CA ARG A 236 8.49 -13.65 -8.36
C ARG A 236 8.90 -14.66 -9.45
N GLY A 237 9.42 -15.84 -9.08
CA GLY A 237 9.82 -16.89 -10.01
C GLY A 237 11.23 -16.75 -10.59
N SER A 238 12.04 -15.83 -10.07
CA SER A 238 13.42 -15.60 -10.52
C SER A 238 14.49 -16.34 -9.71
N ALA A 239 14.16 -16.89 -8.54
CA ALA A 239 15.12 -17.53 -7.65
C ALA A 239 14.59 -18.86 -7.07
N PRO A 240 15.48 -19.80 -6.70
CA PRO A 240 15.09 -21.00 -5.95
C PRO A 240 14.41 -20.60 -4.64
N LEU A 241 13.31 -21.27 -4.28
CA LEU A 241 12.64 -21.04 -2.99
C LEU A 241 13.60 -21.38 -1.83
N PRO A 242 13.92 -20.42 -0.94
CA PRO A 242 14.75 -20.70 0.22
C PRO A 242 14.19 -21.83 1.10
N ALA A 243 15.08 -22.63 1.70
CA ALA A 243 14.68 -23.74 2.57
C ALA A 243 13.82 -23.28 3.77
N GLY A 244 14.06 -22.06 4.26
CA GLY A 244 13.33 -21.45 5.39
C GLY A 244 11.97 -20.82 5.04
N LEU A 245 11.46 -20.97 3.81
CA LEU A 245 10.16 -20.39 3.46
C LEU A 245 9.03 -20.94 4.36
N PRO A 246 8.15 -20.07 4.90
CA PRO A 246 6.91 -20.51 5.53
C PRO A 246 6.10 -21.44 4.61
N PRO A 247 5.46 -22.50 5.14
CA PRO A 247 4.69 -23.47 4.35
C PRO A 247 3.67 -22.83 3.41
N LEU A 248 2.93 -21.83 3.89
CA LEU A 248 1.96 -21.07 3.11
C LEU A 248 2.59 -20.39 1.90
N LEU A 249 3.73 -19.71 2.08
CA LEU A 249 4.43 -19.05 0.98
C LEU A 249 4.97 -20.07 -0.04
N ARG A 250 5.34 -21.27 0.42
CA ARG A 250 5.84 -22.35 -0.45
C ARG A 250 4.71 -22.91 -1.33
N GLU A 251 3.50 -22.98 -0.79
CA GLU A 251 2.29 -23.38 -1.51
C GLU A 251 1.82 -22.30 -2.49
N LEU A 252 1.92 -21.02 -2.11
CA LEU A 252 1.52 -19.90 -2.95
C LEU A 252 2.52 -19.60 -4.07
N ALA A 253 3.81 -19.88 -3.87
CA ALA A 253 4.88 -19.61 -4.84
C ALA A 253 4.57 -20.06 -6.29
N PRO A 254 4.21 -21.32 -6.58
CA PRO A 254 3.88 -21.73 -7.95
C PRO A 254 2.67 -20.98 -8.51
N ARG A 255 1.66 -20.69 -7.68
CA ARG A 255 0.46 -19.95 -8.09
C ARG A 255 0.78 -18.50 -8.42
N ILE A 256 1.71 -17.89 -7.68
CA ILE A 256 2.18 -16.52 -7.90
C ILE A 256 3.05 -16.45 -9.16
N ALA A 257 3.87 -17.47 -9.43
CA ALA A 257 4.71 -17.54 -10.63
C ALA A 257 3.90 -17.62 -11.94
N GLU A 258 2.66 -18.13 -11.89
CA GLU A 258 1.75 -18.15 -13.04
C GLU A 258 1.08 -16.80 -13.34
N LEU A 259 1.18 -15.84 -12.41
CA LEU A 259 0.55 -14.53 -12.54
C LEU A 259 1.34 -13.65 -13.51
N ARG A 260 0.62 -12.96 -14.40
CA ARG A 260 1.18 -12.16 -15.49
C ARG A 260 1.32 -10.69 -15.11
N PHE A 261 0.46 -10.20 -14.23
CA PHE A 261 0.37 -8.80 -13.84
C PHE A 261 0.69 -8.59 -12.36
N ALA A 262 0.31 -9.54 -11.50
CA ALA A 262 0.57 -9.45 -10.06
C ALA A 262 2.08 -9.31 -9.69
N PRO A 263 3.05 -9.92 -10.40
CA PRO A 263 4.47 -9.67 -10.11
C PRO A 263 4.85 -8.20 -10.24
N TRP A 264 4.43 -7.55 -11.33
CA TRP A 264 4.63 -6.12 -11.54
C TRP A 264 3.80 -5.29 -10.57
N ALA A 265 2.54 -5.65 -10.36
CA ALA A 265 1.64 -4.83 -9.56
C ALA A 265 1.98 -4.90 -8.07
N ILE A 266 2.33 -6.07 -7.53
CA ILE A 266 2.43 -6.32 -6.08
C ILE A 266 3.87 -6.59 -5.67
N LEU A 267 4.53 -7.60 -6.26
CA LEU A 267 5.84 -8.02 -5.76
C LEU A 267 6.93 -6.98 -6.01
N ASP A 268 6.96 -6.39 -7.22
CA ASP A 268 7.98 -5.40 -7.58
C ASP A 268 7.94 -4.15 -6.69
N PRO A 269 6.79 -3.49 -6.47
CA PRO A 269 6.65 -2.42 -5.48
C PRO A 269 7.10 -2.83 -4.09
N LEU A 270 6.70 -4.00 -3.63
CA LEU A 270 7.02 -4.46 -2.29
C LEU A 270 8.53 -4.67 -2.11
N ILE A 271 9.19 -5.30 -3.09
CA ILE A 271 10.65 -5.47 -3.13
C ILE A 271 11.34 -4.11 -3.09
N ARG A 272 10.89 -3.15 -3.91
CA ARG A 272 11.49 -1.82 -3.99
C ARG A 272 11.30 -1.02 -2.70
N THR A 273 10.13 -1.10 -2.05
CA THR A 273 9.90 -0.46 -0.76
C THR A 273 10.82 -1.01 0.32
N TRP A 274 10.96 -2.34 0.42
CA TRP A 274 11.86 -2.95 1.41
C TRP A 274 13.33 -2.57 1.19
N ARG A 275 13.80 -2.56 -0.07
CA ARG A 275 15.15 -2.08 -0.40
C ARG A 275 15.32 -0.60 -0.03
N ALA A 276 14.38 0.24 -0.45
CA ALA A 276 14.41 1.66 -0.18
C ALA A 276 14.46 1.99 1.32
N ALA A 277 13.64 1.32 2.13
CA ALA A 277 13.62 1.50 3.57
C ALA A 277 14.95 1.11 4.22
N SER A 278 15.62 0.05 3.74
CA SER A 278 16.92 -0.38 4.27
C SER A 278 18.10 0.49 3.84
N GLU A 279 18.03 1.12 2.66
CA GLU A 279 19.16 1.83 2.05
C GLU A 279 19.04 3.35 2.13
N GLY A 280 17.88 3.89 2.53
CA GLY A 280 17.64 5.33 2.68
C GLY A 280 17.76 6.14 1.37
N ARG A 281 17.40 5.53 0.23
CA ARG A 281 17.60 6.11 -1.11
C ARG A 281 16.41 6.94 -1.59
N ASP A 282 16.68 7.86 -2.53
CA ASP A 282 15.61 8.51 -3.31
C ASP A 282 14.91 7.48 -4.20
N VAL A 283 13.67 7.19 -3.85
CA VAL A 283 12.77 6.23 -4.51
C VAL A 283 12.11 6.76 -5.77
N THR A 284 12.28 8.04 -6.12
CA THR A 284 11.64 8.64 -7.30
C THR A 284 12.06 7.96 -8.59
N SER A 285 13.35 7.66 -8.73
CA SER A 285 13.89 6.94 -9.90
C SER A 285 13.35 5.50 -9.98
N GLU A 286 13.22 4.82 -8.84
CA GLU A 286 12.69 3.47 -8.73
C GLU A 286 11.20 3.40 -9.10
N VAL A 287 10.41 4.41 -8.72
CA VAL A 287 9.02 4.56 -9.14
C VAL A 287 8.92 4.77 -10.65
N ALA A 288 9.78 5.61 -11.22
CA ALA A 288 9.81 5.84 -12.66
C ALA A 288 10.14 4.55 -13.44
N ASP A 289 11.12 3.78 -12.96
CA ASP A 289 11.49 2.49 -13.55
C ASP A 289 10.36 1.47 -13.45
N TRP A 290 9.67 1.42 -12.31
CA TRP A 290 8.49 0.56 -12.13
C TRP A 290 7.33 0.94 -13.06
N LEU A 291 7.01 2.24 -13.17
CA LEU A 291 5.95 2.72 -14.08
C LEU A 291 6.31 2.46 -15.54
N ALA A 292 7.56 2.66 -15.94
CA ALA A 292 8.02 2.36 -17.29
C ALA A 292 8.02 0.85 -17.61
N ALA A 293 8.10 0.00 -16.58
CA ALA A 293 7.97 -1.45 -16.68
C ALA A 293 6.50 -1.94 -16.74
N ALA A 294 5.50 -1.05 -16.70
CA ALA A 294 4.08 -1.44 -16.81
C ALA A 294 3.84 -2.36 -18.02
N PRO A 295 3.14 -3.51 -17.85
CA PRO A 295 3.01 -4.54 -18.89
C PRO A 295 1.90 -4.21 -19.91
N LEU A 296 1.91 -2.98 -20.42
CA LEU A 296 0.92 -2.48 -21.37
C LEU A 296 0.97 -3.21 -22.71
N GLU A 297 2.11 -3.79 -23.08
CA GLU A 297 2.27 -4.61 -24.29
C GLU A 297 1.38 -5.87 -24.30
N ARG A 298 0.87 -6.26 -23.13
CA ARG A 298 -0.04 -7.40 -22.97
C ARG A 298 -1.51 -7.00 -23.16
N MET A 299 -1.80 -5.70 -23.27
CA MET A 299 -3.13 -5.19 -23.53
C MET A 299 -3.44 -5.21 -25.04
N PRO A 300 -4.72 -5.33 -25.44
CA PRO A 300 -5.11 -5.20 -26.83
C PRO A 300 -4.73 -3.81 -27.38
N GLU A 301 -4.08 -3.77 -28.55
CA GLU A 301 -3.79 -2.52 -29.24
C GLU A 301 -5.12 -1.84 -29.65
N PRO A 302 -5.36 -0.57 -29.25
CA PRO A 302 -6.48 0.20 -29.76
C PRO A 302 -6.47 0.28 -31.29
N SER A 303 -7.51 -0.24 -31.94
CA SER A 303 -7.58 -0.28 -33.41
C SER A 303 -7.73 1.09 -34.08
N ASP A 304 -8.24 2.09 -33.37
CA ASP A 304 -8.37 3.46 -33.86
C ASP A 304 -7.08 4.26 -33.59
N PRO A 305 -6.35 4.72 -34.62
CA PRO A 305 -5.10 5.48 -34.45
C PRO A 305 -5.27 6.81 -33.71
N ALA A 306 -6.44 7.44 -33.76
CA ALA A 306 -6.71 8.67 -33.02
C ALA A 306 -6.86 8.39 -31.51
N VAL A 307 -7.58 7.32 -31.17
CA VAL A 307 -7.72 6.86 -29.77
C VAL A 307 -6.37 6.42 -29.24
N LEU A 308 -5.65 5.58 -29.99
CA LEU A 308 -4.31 5.11 -29.63
C LEU A 308 -3.37 6.28 -29.30
N ARG A 309 -3.36 7.33 -30.14
CA ARG A 309 -2.49 8.49 -29.91
C ARG A 309 -2.82 9.22 -28.62
N THR A 310 -4.11 9.45 -28.36
CA THR A 310 -4.57 10.10 -27.13
C THR A 310 -4.17 9.28 -25.91
N GLU A 311 -4.41 7.97 -25.95
CA GLU A 311 -4.05 7.04 -24.88
C GLU A 311 -2.54 7.04 -24.62
N LEU A 312 -1.71 6.91 -25.66
CA LEU A 312 -0.25 6.94 -25.52
C LEU A 312 0.27 8.28 -24.97
N GLY A 313 -0.36 9.40 -25.34
CA GLY A 313 -0.03 10.71 -24.78
C GLY A 313 -0.34 10.80 -23.28
N ILE A 314 -1.47 10.27 -22.85
CA ILE A 314 -1.84 10.17 -21.43
C ILE A 314 -0.86 9.26 -20.67
N ILE A 315 -0.55 8.10 -21.24
CA ILE A 315 0.41 7.15 -20.66
C ILE A 315 1.80 7.78 -20.50
N ALA A 316 2.28 8.52 -21.51
CA ALA A 316 3.53 9.28 -21.41
C ALA A 316 3.47 10.39 -20.32
N GLY A 317 2.27 10.89 -20.03
CA GLY A 317 1.98 11.85 -18.97
C GLY A 317 2.25 11.31 -17.56
N PHE A 318 1.97 10.02 -17.31
CA PHE A 318 2.32 9.38 -16.02
C PHE A 318 3.83 9.39 -15.73
N LEU A 319 4.66 9.52 -16.76
CA LEU A 319 6.13 9.63 -16.66
C LEU A 319 6.63 11.08 -16.85
N ALA A 320 5.76 12.09 -16.73
CA ALA A 320 6.17 13.48 -16.91
C ALA A 320 7.23 13.95 -15.90
N PHE A 321 7.25 13.39 -14.70
CA PHE A 321 8.27 13.65 -13.68
C PHE A 321 9.63 12.98 -13.98
N ALA A 322 9.67 12.02 -14.92
CA ALA A 322 10.87 11.31 -15.34
C ALA A 322 10.87 11.02 -16.86
N PRO A 323 10.97 12.06 -17.72
CA PRO A 323 10.80 11.92 -19.17
C PRO A 323 11.75 10.91 -19.81
N ASP A 324 12.97 10.77 -19.28
CA ASP A 324 14.00 9.85 -19.80
C ASP A 324 13.58 8.37 -19.71
N ARG A 325 12.61 8.02 -18.85
CA ARG A 325 12.11 6.65 -18.70
C ARG A 325 11.02 6.27 -19.69
N ARG A 326 10.48 7.23 -20.45
CA ARG A 326 9.45 6.99 -21.47
C ARG A 326 9.92 6.01 -22.55
N HIS A 327 11.22 6.02 -22.87
CA HIS A 327 11.81 5.17 -23.90
C HIS A 327 11.76 3.68 -23.56
N THR A 328 11.97 3.31 -22.30
CA THR A 328 11.85 1.92 -21.84
C THR A 328 10.45 1.35 -22.14
N LEU A 329 9.41 2.13 -21.87
CA LEU A 329 8.04 1.75 -22.19
C LEU A 329 7.79 1.73 -23.71
N GLY A 330 8.23 2.79 -24.40
CA GLY A 330 8.05 2.92 -25.84
C GLY A 330 8.69 1.81 -26.65
N ASP A 331 9.86 1.32 -26.25
CA ASP A 331 10.55 0.24 -26.94
C ASP A 331 9.80 -1.09 -26.83
N ARG A 332 9.23 -1.40 -25.66
CA ARG A 332 8.40 -2.59 -25.44
C ARG A 332 7.10 -2.53 -26.23
N LEU A 333 6.43 -1.39 -26.20
CA LEU A 333 5.21 -1.17 -26.99
C LEU A 333 5.48 -1.24 -28.49
N ARG A 334 6.61 -0.71 -28.97
CA ARG A 334 6.99 -0.81 -30.38
C ARG A 334 7.17 -2.27 -30.83
N ALA A 335 7.73 -3.11 -29.97
CA ALA A 335 7.93 -4.52 -30.26
C ALA A 335 6.59 -5.29 -30.33
N ALA A 336 5.64 -4.97 -29.47
CA ALA A 336 4.34 -5.65 -29.43
C ALA A 336 3.30 -5.08 -30.41
N TRP A 337 3.37 -3.79 -30.70
CA TRP A 337 2.43 -3.06 -31.57
C TRP A 337 3.20 -2.44 -32.75
N PRO A 338 3.67 -3.26 -33.71
CA PRO A 338 4.57 -2.80 -34.78
C PRO A 338 3.95 -1.71 -35.67
N ASN A 339 2.62 -1.68 -35.79
CA ASN A 339 1.90 -0.70 -36.59
C ASN A 339 1.76 0.67 -35.90
N SER A 340 2.02 0.75 -34.59
CA SER A 340 1.90 1.95 -33.76
C SER A 340 3.13 2.87 -33.77
N LYS A 341 4.15 2.59 -34.61
CA LYS A 341 5.44 3.32 -34.57
C LYS A 341 5.29 4.84 -34.64
N ARG A 342 4.41 5.34 -35.51
CA ARG A 342 4.20 6.78 -35.72
C ARG A 342 3.56 7.44 -34.48
N GLU A 343 2.62 6.75 -33.86
CA GLU A 343 1.88 7.20 -32.68
C GLU A 343 2.79 7.21 -31.45
N LEU A 344 3.63 6.19 -31.27
CA LEU A 344 4.64 6.11 -30.21
C LEU A 344 5.67 7.25 -30.28
N VAL A 345 6.11 7.61 -31.48
CA VAL A 345 7.00 8.78 -31.69
C VAL A 345 6.28 10.07 -31.33
N ARG A 346 5.03 10.24 -31.79
CA ARG A 346 4.23 11.45 -31.51
C ARG A 346 3.92 11.63 -30.03
N ALA A 347 3.75 10.54 -29.29
CA ALA A 347 3.55 10.57 -27.84
C ALA A 347 4.85 10.83 -27.06
N GLY A 348 6.01 10.92 -27.73
CA GLY A 348 7.31 11.09 -27.07
C GLY A 348 7.77 9.84 -26.31
N LEU A 349 7.18 8.68 -26.58
CA LEU A 349 7.60 7.40 -25.98
C LEU A 349 8.82 6.82 -26.69
N THR A 350 9.06 7.21 -27.94
CA THR A 350 10.19 6.71 -28.72
C THR A 350 10.85 7.82 -29.53
N CYS A 351 12.16 7.73 -29.74
CA CYS A 351 12.86 8.63 -30.65
C CYS A 351 12.46 8.35 -32.10
N GLN A 352 12.48 9.39 -32.95
CA GLN A 352 12.46 9.17 -34.39
C GLN A 352 13.71 8.36 -34.77
N THR A 353 13.51 7.13 -35.24
CA THR A 353 14.56 6.48 -36.03
C THR A 353 14.56 7.16 -37.38
N GLU A 354 15.56 8.03 -37.60
CA GLU A 354 15.89 8.53 -38.94
C GLU A 354 15.98 7.33 -39.87
N SER A 355 15.05 7.26 -40.81
CA SER A 355 15.11 6.30 -41.90
C SER A 355 16.00 6.97 -42.95
N LEU A 356 17.26 6.55 -43.04
CA LEU A 356 18.10 6.76 -44.21
C LEU A 356 17.68 5.81 -45.33
#